data_AF-A0A1V9V9F1-F1
#
_entry.id   AF-A0A1V9V9F1-F1
#
_cell.length_a   1.000
_cell.length_b   1.000
_cell.length_c   1.000
_cell.angle_alpha   90.00
_cell.angle_beta   90.00
_cell.angle_gamma   90.00
#
_symmetry.space_group_name_H-M   'P 1'
#
loop_
_entity.id
_entity.type
_entity.pdbx_description
1 polymer ?
#
loop_
_entity_poly.entity_id
_entity_poly.type
_entity_poly.pdbx_seq_one_letter_code
_entity_poly.pdbx_strand_id
1 'polypeptide(L)'
;MLVDGVNTLRETITSMLVENKSNGVTLDINSDILIKNVNILNQSSNEAAASLEETAAAVEEITSNIRNNTQNVSKMANLSTKLITATTNGEKLANETTQAMEDINTQVNSINEAITIIDQIAFQTNILSLNAAVEAATAGEAGKGFAVVAQEVRNLASRSAEAAKDIKHIVEEATIKANEGKNISFEMIQGYTELLENIEKQSQTIN
;
A
#
# COMPACT_ATOMS: atom_id res chain seq x y z
N MET A 1 97.30 54.62 39.21
CA MET A 1 95.99 54.45 39.88
C MET A 1 94.84 55.03 39.06
N LEU A 2 94.86 56.31 38.65
CA LEU A 2 93.77 56.90 37.83
C LEU A 2 93.66 56.31 36.41
N VAL A 3 94.79 56.12 35.71
CA VAL A 3 94.80 55.55 34.34
C VAL A 3 94.21 54.13 34.32
N ASP A 4 94.49 53.34 35.35
CA ASP A 4 94.02 51.96 35.48
C ASP A 4 92.49 51.92 35.70
N GLY A 5 91.97 52.76 36.61
CA GLY A 5 90.53 52.88 36.84
C GLY A 5 89.74 53.41 35.63
N VAL A 6 90.33 54.32 34.85
CA VAL A 6 89.72 54.80 33.59
C VAL A 6 89.70 53.69 32.53
N ASN A 7 90.74 52.85 32.46
CA ASN A 7 90.76 51.70 31.55
C ASN A 7 89.72 50.64 31.95
N THR A 8 89.60 50.31 33.25
CA THR A 8 88.57 49.38 33.74
C THR A 8 87.15 49.91 33.47
N LEU A 9 86.90 51.21 33.67
CA LEU A 9 85.62 51.82 33.35
C LEU A 9 85.34 51.78 31.83
N ARG A 10 86.35 52.05 30.99
CA ARG A 10 86.24 51.96 29.53
C ARG A 10 85.85 50.55 29.09
N GLU A 11 86.50 49.53 29.65
CA GLU A 11 86.19 48.11 29.36
C GLU A 11 84.78 47.74 29.81
N THR A 12 84.37 48.18 31.00
CA THR A 12 83.03 47.90 31.54
C THR A 12 81.93 48.55 30.68
N ILE A 13 82.09 49.82 30.31
CA ILE A 13 81.15 50.54 29.44
C ILE A 13 81.12 49.89 28.05
N THR A 14 82.27 49.49 27.51
CA THR A 14 82.33 48.83 26.20
C THR A 14 81.62 47.49 26.23
N SER A 15 81.83 46.68 27.27
CA SER A 15 81.11 45.43 27.48
C SER A 15 79.59 45.64 27.58
N MET A 16 79.16 46.64 28.36
CA MET A 16 77.74 46.98 28.52
C MET A 16 77.12 47.46 27.20
N LEU A 17 77.83 48.25 26.38
CA LEU A 17 77.35 48.70 25.07
C LEU A 17 77.25 47.54 24.06
N VAL A 18 78.20 46.61 24.08
CA VAL A 18 78.16 45.39 23.24
C VAL A 18 76.96 44.52 23.63
N GLU A 19 76.74 44.31 24.93
CA GLU A 19 75.59 43.57 25.45
C GLU A 19 74.26 44.26 25.08
N ASN A 20 74.16 45.57 25.27
CA ASN A 20 72.96 46.34 24.91
C ASN A 20 72.67 46.28 23.40
N LYS A 21 73.72 46.39 22.56
CA LYS A 21 73.58 46.23 21.11
C LYS A 21 73.09 44.82 20.76
N SER A 22 73.64 43.79 21.40
CA SER A 22 73.20 42.39 21.23
C SER A 22 71.72 42.21 21.63
N ASN A 23 71.32 42.75 22.78
CA ASN A 23 69.93 42.71 23.24
C ASN A 23 68.99 43.44 22.28
N GLY A 24 69.40 44.59 21.75
CA GLY A 24 68.63 45.33 20.75
C GLY A 24 68.41 44.54 19.45
N VAL A 25 69.46 43.86 18.95
CA VAL A 25 69.33 42.98 17.75
C VAL A 25 68.43 41.78 18.03
N THR A 26 68.55 41.14 19.18
CA THR A 26 67.67 40.04 19.57
C THR A 26 66.21 40.50 19.70
N LEU A 27 65.97 41.67 20.25
CA LEU A 27 64.62 42.24 20.39
C LEU A 27 64.00 42.57 19.02
N ASP A 28 64.79 43.07 18.08
CA ASP A 28 64.37 43.36 16.70
C ASP A 28 63.93 42.06 16.00
N ILE A 29 64.76 41.02 16.05
CA ILE A 29 64.45 39.69 15.50
C ILE A 29 63.19 39.11 16.14
N ASN A 30 63.06 39.20 17.46
CA ASN A 30 61.88 38.69 18.17
C ASN A 30 60.60 39.47 17.82
N SER A 31 60.70 40.78 17.59
CA SER A 31 59.57 41.61 17.15
C SER A 31 59.09 41.20 15.76
N ASP A 32 60.01 40.93 14.84
CA ASP A 32 59.69 40.41 13.50
C ASP A 32 59.00 39.05 13.56
N ILE A 33 59.48 38.13 14.42
CA ILE A 33 58.85 36.82 14.63
C ILE A 33 57.44 37.00 15.21
N LEU A 34 57.26 37.90 16.17
CA LEU A 34 55.95 38.17 16.77
C LEU A 34 54.96 38.70 15.72
N ILE A 35 55.36 39.65 14.88
CA ILE A 35 54.51 40.17 13.80
C ILE A 35 54.09 39.04 12.84
N LYS A 36 55.02 38.15 12.46
CA LYS A 36 54.70 36.98 11.63
C LYS A 36 53.69 36.06 12.31
N ASN A 37 53.87 35.74 13.59
CA ASN A 37 52.93 34.91 14.35
C ASN A 37 51.55 35.55 14.48
N VAL A 38 51.49 36.87 14.70
CA VAL A 38 50.22 37.63 14.75
C VAL A 38 49.51 37.60 13.39
N ASN A 39 50.24 37.70 12.28
CA ASN A 39 49.64 37.58 10.94
C ASN A 39 49.08 36.18 10.68
N ILE A 40 49.82 35.13 11.05
CA ILE A 40 49.35 33.74 10.95
C ILE A 40 48.09 33.55 11.81
N LEU A 41 48.10 34.03 13.05
CA LEU A 41 46.96 33.91 13.95
C LEU A 41 45.72 34.65 13.41
N ASN A 42 45.89 35.86 12.86
CA ASN A 42 44.79 36.58 12.21
C ASN A 42 44.22 35.80 11.02
N GLN A 43 45.08 35.24 10.18
CA GLN A 43 44.64 34.41 9.06
C GLN A 43 43.87 33.18 9.55
N SER A 44 44.43 32.42 10.49
CA SER A 44 43.74 31.24 11.07
C SER A 44 42.43 31.61 11.76
N SER A 45 42.36 32.77 12.42
CA SER A 45 41.13 33.26 13.04
C SER A 45 40.05 33.59 12.00
N ASN A 46 40.44 34.19 10.86
CA ASN A 46 39.51 34.47 9.76
C ASN A 46 39.02 33.19 9.08
N GLU A 47 39.91 32.22 8.85
CA GLU A 47 39.56 30.90 8.31
C GLU A 47 38.60 30.17 9.25
N ALA A 48 38.87 30.18 10.56
CA ALA A 48 37.98 29.60 11.57
C ALA A 48 36.60 30.28 11.60
N ALA A 49 36.55 31.61 11.48
CA ALA A 49 35.30 32.35 11.40
C ALA A 49 34.48 31.96 10.16
N ALA A 50 35.13 31.84 8.99
CA ALA A 50 34.49 31.42 7.76
C ALA A 50 33.95 29.97 7.86
N SER A 51 34.72 29.04 8.43
CA SER A 51 34.24 27.66 8.66
C SER A 51 33.07 27.60 9.63
N LEU A 52 33.03 28.49 10.63
CA LEU A 52 31.91 28.57 11.57
C LEU A 52 30.64 29.09 10.88
N GLU A 53 30.77 30.06 9.98
CA GLU A 53 29.66 30.57 9.16
C GLU A 53 29.10 29.47 8.23
N GLU A 54 29.97 28.71 7.56
CA GLU A 54 29.56 27.57 6.73
C GLU A 54 28.85 26.49 7.57
N THR A 55 29.37 26.19 8.76
CA THR A 55 28.75 25.25 9.70
C THR A 55 27.37 25.73 10.15
N ALA A 56 27.22 27.02 10.44
CA ALA A 56 25.94 27.60 10.82
C ALA A 56 24.91 27.48 9.69
N ALA A 57 25.30 27.80 8.45
CA ALA A 57 24.45 27.64 7.26
C ALA A 57 24.02 26.17 7.06
N ALA A 58 24.94 25.22 7.21
CA ALA A 58 24.63 23.79 7.11
C ALA A 58 23.64 23.33 8.20
N VAL A 59 23.78 23.85 9.43
CA VAL A 59 22.84 23.55 10.54
C VAL A 59 21.45 24.12 10.27
N GLU A 60 21.35 25.32 9.70
CA GLU A 60 20.06 25.90 9.29
C GLU A 60 19.37 25.05 8.21
N GLU A 61 20.13 24.59 7.21
CA GLU A 61 19.61 23.71 6.17
C GLU A 61 19.12 22.37 6.74
N ILE A 62 19.92 21.73 7.60
CA ILE A 62 19.53 20.50 8.31
C ILE A 62 18.26 20.72 9.11
N THR A 63 18.16 21.84 9.84
CA THR A 63 16.98 22.18 10.64
C THR A 63 15.73 22.36 9.78
N SER A 64 15.87 23.01 8.62
CA SER A 64 14.80 23.15 7.63
C SER A 64 14.34 21.79 7.10
N ASN A 65 15.29 20.91 6.76
CA ASN A 65 15.00 19.55 6.30
C ASN A 65 14.29 18.71 7.38
N ILE A 66 14.73 18.80 8.63
CA ILE A 66 14.06 18.14 9.77
C ILE A 66 12.62 18.63 9.90
N ARG A 67 12.37 19.95 9.85
CA ARG A 67 11.03 20.52 9.94
C ARG A 67 10.11 20.03 8.81
N ASN A 68 10.61 19.98 7.58
CA ASN A 68 9.88 19.43 6.45
C ASN A 68 9.57 17.94 6.64
N ASN A 69 10.54 17.17 7.15
CA ASN A 69 10.35 15.75 7.41
C ASN A 69 9.27 15.51 8.48
N THR A 70 9.27 16.28 9.57
CA THR A 70 8.21 16.23 10.60
C THR A 70 6.82 16.51 10.01
N GLN A 71 6.70 17.49 9.10
CA GLN A 71 5.43 17.76 8.41
C GLN A 71 5.00 16.59 7.53
N ASN A 72 5.93 15.94 6.83
CA ASN A 72 5.64 14.77 6.01
C ASN A 72 5.19 13.57 6.86
N VAL A 73 5.83 13.33 8.00
CA VAL A 73 5.43 12.30 8.97
C VAL A 73 4.00 12.54 9.46
N SER A 74 3.65 13.79 9.81
CA SER A 74 2.28 14.15 10.22
C SER A 74 1.24 13.92 9.11
N LYS A 75 1.56 14.26 7.86
CA LYS A 75 0.70 13.95 6.70
C LYS A 75 0.53 12.45 6.51
N MET A 76 1.60 11.68 6.67
CA MET A 76 1.58 10.22 6.54
C MET A 76 0.67 9.59 7.60
N ALA A 77 0.74 10.04 8.86
CA ALA A 77 -0.18 9.60 9.92
C ALA A 77 -1.66 9.83 9.54
N ASN A 78 -1.99 11.01 9.01
CA ASN A 78 -3.37 11.32 8.57
C ASN A 78 -3.83 10.42 7.42
N LEU A 79 -2.95 10.14 6.46
CA LEU A 79 -3.23 9.25 5.35
C LEU A 79 -3.44 7.81 5.82
N SER A 80 -2.63 7.31 6.76
CA SER A 80 -2.80 6.00 7.37
C SER A 80 -4.17 5.86 8.03
N THR A 81 -4.63 6.86 8.80
CA THR A 81 -5.99 6.84 9.41
C THR A 81 -7.10 6.78 8.35
N LYS A 82 -6.97 7.55 7.26
CA LYS A 82 -7.94 7.50 6.15
C LYS A 82 -7.94 6.14 5.47
N LEU A 83 -6.76 5.54 5.28
CA LEU A 83 -6.62 4.24 4.66
C LEU A 83 -7.22 3.14 5.52
N ILE A 84 -7.01 3.15 6.85
CA ILE A 84 -7.69 2.24 7.79
C ILE A 84 -9.21 2.31 7.59
N THR A 85 -9.76 3.53 7.58
CA THR A 85 -11.22 3.73 7.40
C THR A 85 -11.71 3.18 6.07
N ALA A 86 -10.99 3.44 4.97
CA ALA A 86 -11.34 2.95 3.64
C ALA A 86 -11.25 1.42 3.54
N THR A 87 -10.21 0.83 4.12
CA THR A 87 -9.99 -0.63 4.14
C THR A 87 -11.06 -1.34 4.96
N THR A 88 -11.40 -0.86 6.16
CA THR A 88 -12.50 -1.42 6.97
C THR A 88 -13.84 -1.34 6.24
N ASN A 89 -14.10 -0.23 5.51
CA ASN A 89 -15.30 -0.14 4.69
C ASN A 89 -15.28 -1.12 3.50
N GLY A 90 -14.11 -1.33 2.88
CA GLY A 90 -13.91 -2.34 1.83
C GLY A 90 -14.18 -3.76 2.34
N GLU A 91 -13.65 -4.10 3.51
CA GLU A 91 -13.89 -5.38 4.19
C GLU A 91 -15.38 -5.61 4.46
N LYS A 92 -16.08 -4.57 4.94
CA LYS A 92 -17.53 -4.63 5.16
C LYS A 92 -18.28 -4.92 3.85
N LEU A 93 -17.97 -4.22 2.76
CA LEU A 93 -18.61 -4.42 1.46
C LEU A 93 -18.31 -5.82 0.88
N ALA A 94 -17.10 -6.35 1.08
CA ALA A 94 -16.75 -7.71 0.67
C ALA A 94 -17.55 -8.77 1.46
N ASN A 95 -17.77 -8.55 2.76
CA ASN A 95 -18.68 -9.38 3.57
C ASN A 95 -20.13 -9.30 3.07
N GLU A 96 -20.64 -8.11 2.78
CA GLU A 96 -21.99 -7.93 2.21
C GLU A 96 -22.12 -8.64 0.85
N THR A 97 -21.08 -8.59 0.01
CA THR A 97 -21.03 -9.30 -1.28
C THR A 97 -21.05 -10.81 -1.10
N THR A 98 -20.30 -11.33 -0.12
CA THR A 98 -20.29 -12.76 0.24
C THR A 98 -21.69 -13.23 0.64
N GLN A 99 -22.39 -12.46 1.48
CA GLN A 99 -23.76 -12.77 1.88
C GLN A 99 -24.73 -12.73 0.68
N ALA A 100 -24.63 -11.72 -0.18
CA ALA A 100 -25.47 -11.62 -1.37
C ALA A 100 -25.27 -12.82 -2.32
N MET A 101 -24.03 -13.31 -2.48
CA MET A 101 -23.75 -14.51 -3.27
C MET A 101 -24.33 -15.78 -2.65
N GLU A 102 -24.36 -15.87 -1.31
CA GLU A 102 -25.02 -16.97 -0.60
C GLU A 102 -26.55 -16.97 -0.80
N ASP A 103 -27.16 -15.78 -0.73
CA ASP A 103 -28.59 -15.59 -0.96
C ASP A 103 -28.95 -15.96 -2.42
N ILE A 104 -28.12 -15.57 -3.38
CA ILE A 104 -28.26 -15.98 -4.79
C ILE A 104 -28.17 -17.50 -4.91
N ASN A 105 -27.18 -18.14 -4.28
CA ASN A 105 -27.00 -19.59 -4.35
C ASN A 105 -28.23 -20.33 -3.79
N THR A 106 -28.78 -19.84 -2.67
CA THR A 106 -30.04 -20.36 -2.09
C THR A 106 -31.20 -20.24 -3.08
N GLN A 107 -31.38 -19.07 -3.70
CA GLN A 107 -32.46 -18.84 -4.66
C GLN A 107 -32.31 -19.71 -5.92
N VAL A 108 -31.08 -19.88 -6.41
CA VAL A 108 -30.76 -20.72 -7.57
C VAL A 108 -31.06 -22.20 -7.28
N ASN A 109 -30.80 -22.68 -6.07
CA ASN A 109 -31.18 -24.03 -5.65
C ASN A 109 -32.70 -24.24 -5.68
N SER A 110 -33.48 -23.29 -5.15
CA SER A 110 -34.94 -23.35 -5.22
C SER A 110 -35.47 -23.35 -6.66
N ILE A 111 -34.82 -22.62 -7.57
CA ILE A 111 -35.14 -22.65 -8.99
C ILE A 111 -34.85 -24.04 -9.60
N ASN A 112 -33.73 -24.66 -9.25
CA ASN A 112 -33.36 -26.00 -9.72
C ASN A 112 -34.37 -27.08 -9.27
N GLU A 113 -34.86 -26.98 -8.02
CA GLU A 113 -35.94 -27.83 -7.51
C GLU A 113 -37.23 -27.64 -8.31
N ALA A 114 -37.63 -26.39 -8.58
CA ALA A 114 -38.82 -26.09 -9.38
C ALA A 114 -38.71 -26.64 -10.82
N ILE A 115 -37.54 -26.52 -11.45
CA ILE A 115 -37.27 -27.07 -12.79
C ILE A 115 -37.38 -28.60 -12.78
N THR A 116 -36.87 -29.25 -11.72
CA THR A 116 -36.98 -30.70 -11.56
C THR A 116 -38.45 -31.14 -11.48
N ILE A 117 -39.31 -30.38 -10.80
CA ILE A 117 -40.76 -30.63 -10.77
C ILE A 117 -41.38 -30.45 -12.16
N ILE A 118 -40.99 -29.42 -12.92
CA ILE A 118 -41.48 -29.18 -14.28
C ILE A 118 -41.12 -30.35 -15.21
N ASP A 119 -39.89 -30.85 -15.15
CA ASP A 119 -39.45 -32.01 -15.93
C ASP A 119 -40.26 -33.27 -15.57
N GLN A 120 -40.53 -33.49 -14.27
CA GLN A 120 -41.40 -34.57 -13.81
C GLN A 120 -42.84 -34.44 -14.35
N ILE A 121 -43.42 -33.23 -14.35
CA ILE A 121 -44.75 -32.96 -14.90
C ILE A 121 -44.77 -33.21 -16.41
N ALA A 122 -43.73 -32.76 -17.13
CA ALA A 122 -43.60 -32.99 -18.57
C ALA A 122 -43.52 -34.49 -18.88
N PHE A 123 -42.72 -35.25 -18.12
CA PHE A 123 -42.63 -36.70 -18.25
C PHE A 123 -43.97 -37.41 -17.99
N GLN A 124 -44.67 -37.06 -16.90
CA GLN A 124 -46.00 -37.60 -16.59
C GLN A 124 -47.02 -37.28 -17.69
N THR A 125 -47.00 -36.06 -18.22
CA THR A 125 -47.89 -35.64 -19.32
C THR A 125 -47.59 -36.42 -20.61
N ASN A 126 -46.32 -36.67 -20.91
CA ASN A 126 -45.89 -37.50 -22.03
C ASN A 126 -46.43 -38.93 -21.90
N ILE A 127 -46.32 -39.56 -20.72
CA ILE A 127 -46.89 -40.90 -20.47
C ILE A 127 -48.43 -40.89 -20.57
N LEU A 128 -49.10 -39.88 -20.02
CA LEU A 128 -50.56 -39.76 -20.08
C LEU A 128 -51.06 -39.63 -21.53
N SER A 129 -50.37 -38.82 -22.34
CA SER A 129 -50.67 -38.63 -23.75
C SER A 129 -50.43 -39.89 -24.58
N LEU A 130 -49.40 -40.67 -24.25
CA LEU A 130 -49.13 -41.96 -24.89
C LEU A 130 -50.27 -42.96 -24.61
N ASN A 131 -50.71 -43.05 -23.35
CA ASN A 131 -51.85 -43.91 -22.98
C ASN A 131 -53.13 -43.49 -23.70
N ALA A 132 -53.39 -42.18 -23.80
CA ALA A 132 -54.53 -41.65 -24.55
C ALA A 132 -54.45 -41.98 -26.05
N ALA A 133 -53.26 -41.92 -26.66
CA ALA A 133 -53.05 -42.30 -28.06
C ALA A 133 -53.31 -43.80 -28.29
N VAL A 134 -52.91 -44.66 -27.34
CA VAL A 134 -53.20 -46.10 -27.39
C VAL A 134 -54.70 -46.37 -27.29
N GLU A 135 -55.40 -45.73 -26.36
CA GLU A 135 -56.85 -45.90 -26.19
C GLU A 135 -57.63 -45.38 -27.42
N ALA A 136 -57.19 -44.26 -28.00
CA ALA A 136 -57.75 -43.72 -29.23
C ALA A 136 -57.57 -44.68 -30.42
N ALA A 137 -56.43 -45.39 -30.50
CA ALA A 137 -56.21 -46.41 -31.52
C ALA A 137 -57.14 -47.63 -31.31
N THR A 138 -57.38 -48.02 -30.07
CA THR A 138 -58.33 -49.10 -29.70
C THR A 138 -59.77 -48.77 -30.13
N ALA A 139 -60.17 -47.49 -30.09
CA ALA A 139 -61.49 -47.03 -30.51
C ALA A 139 -61.70 -46.92 -32.04
N GLY A 140 -60.67 -47.16 -32.85
CA GLY A 140 -60.76 -47.18 -34.31
C GLY A 140 -61.17 -45.83 -34.94
N GLU A 141 -62.15 -45.84 -35.84
CA GLU A 141 -62.64 -44.62 -36.55
C GLU A 141 -63.17 -43.54 -35.58
N ALA A 142 -63.82 -43.93 -34.48
CA ALA A 142 -64.36 -43.00 -33.49
C ALA A 142 -63.26 -42.27 -32.68
N GLY A 143 -62.06 -42.84 -32.61
CA GLY A 143 -60.92 -42.31 -31.84
C GLY A 143 -60.00 -41.38 -32.62
N LYS A 144 -60.17 -41.22 -33.95
CA LYS A 144 -59.24 -40.44 -34.79
C LYS A 144 -59.00 -39.00 -34.31
N GLY A 145 -60.04 -38.31 -33.86
CA GLY A 145 -59.91 -36.94 -33.33
C GLY A 145 -59.12 -36.90 -32.01
N PHE A 146 -59.36 -37.87 -31.12
CA PHE A 146 -58.63 -37.99 -29.85
C PHE A 146 -57.16 -38.36 -30.06
N ALA A 147 -56.85 -39.19 -31.06
CA ALA A 147 -55.48 -39.55 -31.40
C ALA A 147 -54.63 -38.33 -31.82
N VAL A 148 -55.21 -37.40 -32.58
CA VAL A 148 -54.52 -36.16 -32.98
C VAL A 148 -54.24 -35.27 -31.77
N VAL A 149 -55.23 -35.09 -30.89
CA VAL A 149 -55.05 -34.30 -29.66
C VAL A 149 -54.00 -34.94 -28.75
N ALA A 150 -54.02 -36.25 -28.57
CA ALA A 150 -53.03 -36.98 -27.78
C ALA A 150 -51.61 -36.79 -28.33
N GLN A 151 -51.43 -36.83 -29.66
CA GLN A 151 -50.14 -36.59 -30.30
C GLN A 151 -49.65 -35.14 -30.12
N GLU A 152 -50.54 -34.15 -30.17
CA GLU A 152 -50.19 -32.75 -29.94
C GLU A 152 -49.79 -32.50 -28.48
N VAL A 153 -50.53 -33.05 -27.52
CA VAL A 153 -50.18 -32.99 -26.08
C VAL A 153 -48.83 -33.65 -25.83
N ARG A 154 -48.55 -34.78 -26.49
CA ARG A 154 -47.25 -35.47 -26.41
C ARG A 154 -46.11 -34.58 -26.90
N ASN A 155 -46.30 -33.92 -28.03
CA ASN A 155 -45.31 -33.03 -28.61
C ASN A 155 -45.05 -31.82 -27.69
N LEU A 156 -46.11 -31.24 -27.12
CA LEU A 156 -46.00 -30.17 -26.14
C LEU A 156 -45.24 -30.60 -24.88
N ALA A 157 -45.52 -31.80 -24.36
CA ALA A 157 -44.82 -32.36 -23.21
C ALA A 157 -43.32 -32.56 -23.50
N SER A 158 -42.96 -33.07 -24.68
CA SER A 158 -41.56 -33.22 -25.10
C SER A 158 -40.84 -31.86 -25.18
N ARG A 159 -41.50 -30.84 -25.74
CA ARG A 159 -40.96 -29.47 -25.80
C ARG A 159 -40.78 -28.85 -24.42
N SER A 160 -41.70 -29.11 -23.48
CA SER A 160 -41.55 -28.66 -22.09
C SER A 160 -40.38 -29.33 -21.39
N ALA A 161 -40.15 -30.63 -21.60
CA ALA A 161 -39.00 -31.34 -21.03
C ALA A 161 -37.66 -30.80 -21.59
N GLU A 162 -37.60 -30.53 -22.88
CA GLU A 162 -36.42 -29.93 -23.52
C GLU A 162 -36.14 -28.53 -22.96
N ALA A 163 -37.16 -27.67 -22.85
CA ALA A 163 -37.03 -26.35 -22.25
C ALA A 163 -36.61 -26.42 -20.77
N ALA A 164 -37.15 -27.36 -19.99
CA ALA A 164 -36.74 -27.56 -18.60
C ALA A 164 -35.25 -27.95 -18.49
N LYS A 165 -34.76 -28.80 -19.39
CA LYS A 165 -33.35 -29.18 -19.47
C LYS A 165 -32.44 -27.99 -19.82
N ASP A 166 -32.84 -27.14 -20.76
CA ASP A 166 -32.08 -25.95 -21.13
C ASP A 166 -31.99 -24.94 -19.98
N ILE A 167 -33.12 -24.70 -19.29
CA ILE A 167 -33.13 -23.82 -18.11
C ILE A 167 -32.27 -24.41 -16.99
N LYS A 168 -32.31 -25.74 -16.78
CA LYS A 168 -31.46 -26.41 -15.80
C LYS A 168 -29.99 -26.14 -16.05
N HIS A 169 -29.55 -26.21 -17.30
CA HIS A 169 -28.16 -25.92 -17.66
C HIS A 169 -27.76 -24.47 -17.32
N ILE A 170 -28.61 -23.49 -17.65
CA ILE A 170 -28.37 -22.07 -17.33
C ILE A 170 -28.27 -21.85 -15.81
N VAL A 171 -29.12 -22.54 -15.04
CA VAL A 171 -29.15 -22.47 -13.57
C VAL A 171 -27.89 -23.09 -12.97
N GLU A 172 -27.42 -24.22 -13.50
CA GLU A 172 -26.14 -24.83 -13.09
C GLU A 172 -24.95 -23.88 -13.35
N GLU A 173 -24.91 -23.21 -14.51
CA GLU A 173 -23.89 -22.19 -14.80
C GLU A 173 -23.99 -21.00 -13.83
N ALA A 174 -25.20 -20.54 -13.51
CA ALA A 174 -25.42 -19.48 -12.53
C ALA A 174 -24.92 -19.88 -11.13
N THR A 175 -25.13 -21.13 -10.70
CA THR A 175 -24.58 -21.68 -9.45
C THR A 175 -23.05 -21.60 -9.44
N ILE A 176 -22.39 -22.00 -10.54
CA ILE A 176 -20.93 -21.95 -10.65
C ILE A 176 -20.45 -20.50 -10.50
N LYS A 177 -21.08 -19.56 -11.20
CA LYS A 177 -20.73 -18.14 -11.15
C LYS A 177 -20.96 -17.49 -9.79
N ALA A 178 -22.03 -17.84 -9.10
CA ALA A 178 -22.30 -17.37 -7.74
C ALA A 178 -21.23 -17.87 -6.75
N ASN A 179 -20.84 -19.15 -6.85
CA ASN A 179 -19.77 -19.71 -6.03
C ASN A 179 -18.40 -19.09 -6.32
N GLU A 180 -18.10 -18.81 -7.59
CA GLU A 180 -16.89 -18.06 -7.97
C GLU A 180 -16.88 -16.66 -7.34
N GLY A 181 -18.00 -15.92 -7.42
CA GLY A 181 -18.15 -14.61 -6.79
C GLY A 181 -18.00 -14.65 -5.26
N LYS A 182 -18.52 -15.71 -4.62
CA LYS A 182 -18.34 -15.94 -3.17
C LYS A 182 -16.87 -16.14 -2.81
N ASN A 183 -16.13 -16.96 -3.56
CA ASN A 183 -14.71 -17.20 -3.32
C ASN A 183 -13.88 -15.93 -3.51
N ILE A 184 -14.12 -15.17 -4.58
CA ILE A 184 -13.45 -13.88 -4.81
C ILE A 184 -13.70 -12.91 -3.65
N SER A 185 -14.95 -12.83 -3.18
CA SER A 185 -15.30 -11.96 -2.05
C SER A 185 -14.60 -12.39 -0.76
N PHE A 186 -14.41 -13.70 -0.55
CA PHE A 186 -13.66 -14.23 0.58
C PHE A 186 -12.16 -13.89 0.51
N GLU A 187 -11.54 -14.02 -0.66
CA GLU A 187 -10.15 -13.58 -0.88
C GLU A 187 -9.98 -12.07 -0.65
N MET A 188 -10.97 -11.27 -1.07
CA MET A 188 -10.99 -9.83 -0.79
C MET A 188 -11.00 -9.53 0.71
N ILE A 189 -11.78 -10.27 1.51
CA ILE A 189 -11.80 -10.12 2.97
C ILE A 189 -10.41 -10.36 3.54
N GLN A 190 -9.75 -11.47 3.17
CA GLN A 190 -8.39 -11.77 3.62
C GLN A 190 -7.40 -10.67 3.22
N GLY A 191 -7.48 -10.20 1.97
CA GLY A 191 -6.63 -9.12 1.47
C GLY A 191 -6.82 -7.81 2.25
N TYR A 192 -8.06 -7.48 2.64
CA TYR A 192 -8.33 -6.31 3.48
C TYR A 192 -7.82 -6.50 4.92
N THR A 193 -7.92 -7.69 5.50
CA THR A 193 -7.33 -8.00 6.81
C THR A 193 -5.81 -7.83 6.79
N GLU A 194 -5.11 -8.39 5.80
CA GLU A 194 -3.67 -8.25 5.65
C GLU A 194 -3.26 -6.77 5.43
N LEU A 195 -4.05 -6.04 4.63
CA LEU A 195 -3.82 -4.62 4.41
C LEU A 195 -3.97 -3.82 5.71
N LEU A 196 -4.98 -4.11 6.54
CA LEU A 196 -5.14 -3.48 7.86
C LEU A 196 -3.93 -3.73 8.75
N GLU A 197 -3.47 -4.98 8.88
CA GLU A 197 -2.28 -5.31 9.67
C GLU A 197 -1.03 -4.54 9.20
N ASN A 198 -0.85 -4.43 7.88
CA ASN A 198 0.28 -3.71 7.30
C ASN A 198 0.21 -2.20 7.59
N ILE A 199 -0.99 -1.60 7.52
CA ILE A 199 -1.18 -0.19 7.85
C ILE A 199 -0.98 0.07 9.34
N GLU A 200 -1.42 -0.83 10.21
CA GLU A 200 -1.20 -0.72 11.66
C GLU A 200 0.29 -0.78 12.00
N LYS A 201 1.05 -1.72 11.41
CA LYS A 201 2.52 -1.79 11.55
C LYS A 201 3.19 -0.51 11.06
N GLN A 202 2.75 0.03 9.92
CA GLN A 202 3.27 1.30 9.40
C GLN A 202 2.95 2.46 10.35
N SER A 203 1.73 2.52 10.89
CA SER A 203 1.31 3.56 11.83
C SER A 203 2.08 3.49 13.16
N GLN A 204 2.49 2.30 13.60
CA GLN A 204 3.38 2.13 14.76
C GLN A 204 4.81 2.62 14.49
N THR A 205 5.26 2.60 13.24
CA THR A 205 6.59 3.10 12.86
C THR A 205 6.62 4.63 12.77
N ILE A 206 5.46 5.25 12.58
CA ILE A 206 5.27 6.70 12.44
C ILE A 206 5.21 7.41 13.80
N ASN A 207 4.70 6.72 14.83
CA ASN A 207 4.56 7.21 16.21
C ASN A 207 5.75 6.85 17.07
#